data_AF-X0UQ76-F1
#
_entry.id   AF-X0UQ76-F1
#
_cell.length_a   1.000
_cell.length_b   1.000
_cell.length_c   1.000
_cell.angle_alpha   90.00
_cell.angle_beta   90.00
_cell.angle_gamma   90.00
#
_symmetry.space_group_name_H-M   'P 1'
#
loop_
_entity.id
_entity.type
_entity.pdbx_description
1 polymer ?
#
loop_
_entity_poly.entity_id
_entity_poly.type
_entity_poly.pdbx_seq_one_letter_code
_entity_poly.pdbx_strand_id
1 'polypeptide(L)'
;MRRYLSQSLKLPINSIRVKATKIGGGFGGKLELLVEPYAVLLARKCGRPVQIVYPRDEEFLATTPRHKTYFWVKSGVKKDGTLVARHARFIYDTGAYSGNGPTTVTLSAQLISGLYRIPNLFIDGYCVYTNKMNCGSMRGPSGPQTTFAMESHMDNLAHKIGMDPLDFRLKNFLEKGEKTGVGQTLVDVDYKKAVREAAEKAGWRTIKTGKNVGKGMACIFWLSGGWSTSATVNINEDGTVNLVTGAVDMGTGYLYTSVPQIVAHELGLR
;
A
#
# COMPACT_ATOMS: atom_id res chain seq x y z
N MET A 1 10.03 -11.65 -8.69
CA MET A 1 9.99 -12.38 -9.98
C MET A 1 11.07 -13.45 -10.13
N ARG A 2 12.37 -13.12 -10.35
CA ARG A 2 13.45 -14.10 -10.64
C ARG A 2 13.50 -15.30 -9.67
N ARG A 3 13.46 -15.02 -8.36
CA ARG A 3 13.42 -16.05 -7.31
C ARG A 3 12.19 -16.97 -7.43
N TYR A 4 11.00 -16.40 -7.64
CA TYR A 4 9.76 -17.17 -7.77
C TYR A 4 9.75 -18.04 -9.03
N LEU A 5 10.31 -17.57 -10.15
CA LEU A 5 10.47 -18.39 -11.36
C LEU A 5 11.43 -19.56 -11.12
N SER A 6 12.57 -19.31 -10.46
CA SER A 6 13.52 -20.36 -10.09
C SER A 6 12.87 -21.45 -9.22
N GLN A 7 12.12 -21.04 -8.20
CA GLN A 7 11.42 -21.96 -7.29
C GLN A 7 10.29 -22.74 -7.98
N SER A 8 9.41 -22.04 -8.70
CA SER A 8 8.25 -22.67 -9.35
C SER A 8 8.63 -23.60 -10.49
N LEU A 9 9.64 -23.24 -11.29
CA LEU A 9 10.08 -24.02 -12.45
C LEU A 9 11.25 -24.97 -12.15
N LYS A 10 11.72 -25.02 -10.89
CA LYS A 10 12.88 -25.81 -10.45
C LYS A 10 14.12 -25.56 -11.31
N LEU A 11 14.38 -24.30 -11.60
CA LEU A 11 15.52 -23.85 -12.42
C LEU A 11 16.59 -23.18 -11.54
N PRO A 12 17.89 -23.40 -11.80
CA PRO A 12 18.95 -22.66 -11.14
C PRO A 12 18.75 -21.15 -11.29
N ILE A 13 18.91 -20.38 -10.20
CA ILE A 13 18.64 -18.93 -10.24
C ILE A 13 19.56 -18.19 -11.23
N ASN A 14 20.80 -18.68 -11.39
CA ASN A 14 21.79 -18.15 -12.35
C ASN A 14 21.42 -18.42 -13.82
N SER A 15 20.53 -19.36 -14.10
CA SER A 15 20.03 -19.62 -15.47
C SER A 15 18.85 -18.73 -15.86
N ILE A 16 18.39 -17.85 -14.97
CA ILE A 16 17.25 -16.95 -15.21
C ILE A 16 17.74 -15.50 -15.15
N ARG A 17 17.51 -14.74 -16.22
CA ARG A 17 17.69 -13.28 -16.25
C ARG A 17 16.35 -12.61 -16.50
N VAL A 18 15.96 -11.69 -15.62
CA VAL A 18 14.75 -10.86 -15.78
C VAL A 18 15.19 -9.46 -16.19
N LYS A 19 14.65 -8.95 -17.29
CA LYS A 19 14.82 -7.56 -17.72
C LYS A 19 13.47 -6.87 -17.67
N ALA A 20 13.32 -5.87 -16.81
CA ALA A 20 12.14 -5.03 -16.83
C ALA A 20 12.27 -4.01 -17.98
N THR A 21 11.21 -3.85 -18.75
CA THR A 21 11.09 -2.82 -19.79
C THR A 21 10.31 -1.62 -19.23
N LYS A 22 10.05 -0.61 -20.08
CA LYS A 22 9.10 0.45 -19.73
C LYS A 22 7.72 -0.16 -19.47
N ILE A 23 7.16 0.08 -18.28
CA ILE A 23 5.88 -0.47 -17.88
C ILE A 23 4.81 0.62 -17.95
N GLY A 24 3.78 0.43 -18.77
CA GLY A 24 2.61 1.31 -18.87
C GLY A 24 1.65 1.16 -17.68
N GLY A 25 2.11 1.43 -16.46
CA GLY A 25 1.33 1.29 -15.23
C GLY A 25 1.38 -0.11 -14.62
N GLY A 26 1.41 -0.16 -13.29
CA GLY A 26 1.43 -1.41 -12.53
C GLY A 26 0.40 -1.45 -11.41
N PHE A 27 0.33 -0.39 -10.60
CA PHE A 27 -0.64 -0.23 -9.50
C PHE A 27 -0.73 -1.42 -8.52
N GLY A 28 0.27 -2.30 -8.48
CA GLY A 28 0.31 -3.52 -7.67
C GLY A 28 -0.03 -4.81 -8.42
N GLY A 29 -0.74 -4.75 -9.55
CA GLY A 29 -1.20 -5.93 -10.31
C GLY A 29 -0.09 -6.70 -11.04
N LYS A 30 1.14 -6.18 -11.01
CA LYS A 30 2.35 -6.80 -11.61
C LYS A 30 3.37 -7.25 -10.57
N LEU A 31 2.96 -7.43 -9.31
CA LEU A 31 3.82 -7.93 -8.24
C LEU A 31 3.89 -9.46 -8.20
N GLU A 32 2.79 -10.12 -8.58
CA GLU A 32 2.69 -11.58 -8.66
C GLU A 32 3.23 -12.11 -10.00
N LEU A 33 3.58 -13.40 -10.04
CA LEU A 33 3.78 -14.10 -11.31
C LEU A 33 2.41 -14.41 -11.93
N LEU A 34 2.21 -14.04 -13.18
CA LEU A 34 0.99 -14.30 -13.94
C LEU A 34 1.32 -15.12 -15.19
N VAL A 35 1.84 -14.46 -16.22
CA VAL A 35 2.13 -15.07 -17.53
C VAL A 35 3.57 -15.57 -17.64
N GLU A 36 4.46 -15.09 -16.80
CA GLU A 36 5.90 -15.32 -16.91
C GLU A 36 6.26 -16.81 -16.84
N PRO A 37 5.70 -17.64 -15.94
CA PRO A 37 5.98 -19.07 -15.92
C PRO A 37 5.58 -19.77 -17.23
N TYR A 38 4.42 -19.41 -17.80
CA TYR A 38 3.94 -20.00 -19.04
C TYR A 38 4.83 -19.61 -20.23
N ALA A 39 5.23 -18.35 -20.33
CA ALA A 39 6.15 -17.89 -21.37
C ALA A 39 7.49 -18.66 -21.33
N VAL A 40 8.04 -18.89 -20.13
CA VAL A 40 9.29 -19.66 -19.96
C VAL A 40 9.10 -21.12 -20.38
N LEU A 41 8.02 -21.77 -19.95
CA LEU A 41 7.74 -23.17 -20.29
C LEU A 41 7.53 -23.37 -21.79
N LEU A 42 6.74 -22.49 -22.42
CA LEU A 42 6.47 -22.53 -23.86
C LEU A 42 7.74 -22.29 -24.67
N ALA A 43 8.54 -21.28 -24.31
CA ALA A 43 9.81 -20.99 -24.99
C ALA A 43 10.80 -22.16 -24.92
N ARG A 44 10.89 -22.83 -23.76
CA ARG A 44 11.73 -24.03 -23.59
C ARG A 44 11.23 -25.21 -24.41
N LYS A 45 9.90 -25.40 -24.49
CA LYS A 45 9.31 -26.50 -25.25
C LYS A 45 9.49 -26.32 -26.76
N CYS A 46 9.34 -25.11 -27.28
CA CYS A 46 9.45 -24.84 -28.71
C CYS A 46 10.87 -24.49 -29.19
N GLY A 47 11.80 -24.19 -28.26
CA GLY A 47 13.16 -23.77 -28.60
C GLY A 47 13.23 -22.39 -29.27
N ARG A 48 12.19 -21.55 -29.13
CA ARG A 48 12.07 -20.25 -29.80
C ARG A 48 11.59 -19.17 -28.81
N PRO A 49 11.85 -17.88 -29.08
CA PRO A 49 11.25 -16.79 -28.30
C PRO A 49 9.73 -16.86 -28.32
N VAL A 50 9.10 -16.61 -27.17
CA VAL A 50 7.64 -16.58 -27.00
C VAL A 50 7.24 -15.23 -26.41
N GLN A 51 6.18 -14.65 -26.97
CA GLN A 51 5.54 -13.44 -26.47
C GLN A 51 4.10 -13.77 -26.08
N ILE A 52 3.69 -13.37 -24.87
CA ILE A 52 2.31 -13.46 -24.40
C ILE A 52 1.82 -12.05 -24.15
N VAL A 53 0.68 -11.70 -24.76
CA VAL A 53 0.01 -10.41 -24.58
C VAL A 53 -1.44 -10.69 -24.28
N TYR A 54 -1.93 -10.22 -23.12
CA TYR A 54 -3.35 -10.28 -22.83
C TYR A 54 -4.10 -9.19 -23.58
N PRO A 55 -5.21 -9.51 -24.27
CA PRO A 55 -6.24 -8.53 -24.56
C PRO A 55 -6.90 -8.04 -23.25
N ARG A 56 -7.62 -6.92 -23.34
CA ARG A 56 -8.16 -6.20 -22.16
C ARG A 56 -9.15 -7.04 -21.35
N ASP A 57 -9.98 -7.81 -22.02
CA ASP A 57 -10.93 -8.74 -21.42
C ASP A 57 -10.23 -9.86 -20.65
N GLU A 58 -9.21 -10.49 -21.24
CA GLU A 58 -8.37 -11.46 -20.53
C GLU A 58 -7.65 -10.83 -19.33
N GLU A 59 -7.20 -9.58 -19.43
CA GLU A 59 -6.60 -8.87 -18.29
C GLU A 59 -7.57 -8.80 -17.10
N PHE A 60 -8.86 -8.56 -17.33
CA PHE A 60 -9.84 -8.53 -16.26
C PHE A 60 -10.16 -9.90 -15.66
N LEU A 61 -9.98 -10.98 -16.43
CA LEU A 61 -10.32 -12.35 -16.02
C LEU A 61 -9.14 -13.11 -15.42
N ALA A 62 -7.91 -12.81 -15.86
CA ALA A 62 -6.71 -13.61 -15.59
C ALA A 62 -5.64 -12.88 -14.77
N THR A 63 -5.92 -11.68 -14.26
CA THR A 63 -5.02 -10.94 -13.36
C THR A 63 -5.61 -10.83 -11.95
N THR A 64 -4.95 -10.05 -11.09
CA THR A 64 -5.25 -9.99 -9.66
C THR A 64 -5.91 -8.67 -9.27
N PRO A 65 -7.25 -8.63 -9.05
CA PRO A 65 -7.92 -7.43 -8.59
C PRO A 65 -7.64 -7.18 -7.09
N ARG A 66 -8.12 -6.06 -6.59
CA ARG A 66 -8.17 -5.78 -5.16
C ARG A 66 -9.10 -6.78 -4.46
N HIS A 67 -8.66 -7.21 -3.28
CA HIS A 67 -9.44 -8.05 -2.38
C HIS A 67 -10.77 -7.39 -1.99
N LYS A 68 -11.87 -8.16 -2.10
CA LYS A 68 -13.13 -7.83 -1.44
C LYS A 68 -12.95 -8.01 0.06
N THR A 69 -13.39 -7.04 0.85
CA THR A 69 -13.15 -7.06 2.30
C THR A 69 -14.43 -6.76 3.08
N TYR A 70 -14.58 -7.44 4.22
CA TYR A 70 -15.62 -7.17 5.22
C TYR A 70 -14.96 -6.72 6.51
N PHE A 71 -15.50 -5.67 7.14
CA PHE A 71 -15.03 -5.15 8.42
C PHE A 71 -16.16 -5.15 9.45
N TRP A 72 -15.82 -5.56 10.67
CA TRP A 72 -16.60 -5.33 11.87
C TRP A 72 -15.71 -4.63 12.89
N VAL A 73 -16.20 -3.55 13.50
CA VAL A 73 -15.40 -2.72 14.40
C VAL A 73 -16.25 -2.26 15.56
N LYS A 74 -15.71 -2.41 16.77
CA LYS A 74 -16.29 -1.88 18.01
C LYS A 74 -15.22 -1.10 18.75
N SER A 75 -15.53 0.14 19.13
CA SER A 75 -14.62 0.98 19.92
C SER A 75 -15.27 1.39 21.24
N GLY A 76 -14.48 1.43 22.31
CA GLY A 76 -14.83 2.08 23.56
C GLY A 76 -14.38 3.53 23.54
N VAL A 77 -15.27 4.45 23.89
CA VAL A 77 -15.02 5.90 23.90
C VAL A 77 -15.57 6.49 25.21
N LYS A 78 -14.76 7.31 25.89
CA LYS A 78 -15.22 8.10 27.04
C LYS A 78 -16.09 9.27 26.56
N LYS A 79 -16.90 9.84 27.46
CA LYS A 79 -17.72 11.04 27.16
C LYS A 79 -16.89 12.24 26.67
N ASP A 80 -15.63 12.33 27.10
CA ASP A 80 -14.71 13.40 26.69
C ASP A 80 -14.05 13.16 25.32
N GLY A 81 -14.39 12.08 24.62
CA GLY A 81 -13.86 11.71 23.32
C GLY A 81 -12.59 10.85 23.35
N THR A 82 -12.08 10.46 24.52
CA THR A 82 -10.89 9.59 24.60
C THR A 82 -11.21 8.17 24.14
N LEU A 83 -10.48 7.65 23.15
CA LEU A 83 -10.50 6.24 22.77
C LEU A 83 -9.82 5.38 23.84
N VAL A 84 -10.52 4.33 24.31
CA VAL A 84 -9.99 3.43 25.36
C VAL A 84 -9.77 2.01 24.88
N ALA A 85 -10.55 1.53 23.91
CA ALA A 85 -10.42 0.18 23.40
C ALA A 85 -10.92 0.08 21.97
N ARG A 86 -10.39 -0.89 21.21
CA ARG A 86 -10.96 -1.29 19.91
C ARG A 86 -10.82 -2.79 19.70
N HIS A 87 -11.95 -3.40 19.32
CA HIS A 87 -12.02 -4.75 18.79
C HIS A 87 -12.37 -4.64 17.31
N ALA A 88 -11.47 -5.10 16.43
CA ALA A 88 -11.69 -5.13 15.00
C ALA A 88 -11.60 -6.57 14.48
N ARG A 89 -12.53 -6.95 13.62
CA ARG A 89 -12.50 -8.19 12.85
C ARG A 89 -12.62 -7.85 11.37
N PHE A 90 -11.77 -8.45 10.53
CA PHE A 90 -11.85 -8.25 9.10
C PHE A 90 -11.51 -9.50 8.30
N ILE A 91 -12.18 -9.64 7.16
CA ILE A 91 -12.07 -10.81 6.29
C ILE A 91 -11.73 -10.31 4.89
N TYR A 92 -10.59 -10.75 4.36
CA TYR A 92 -10.15 -10.52 2.99
C TYR A 92 -10.40 -11.78 2.17
N ASP A 93 -11.21 -11.64 1.13
CA ASP A 93 -11.40 -12.67 0.12
C ASP A 93 -10.22 -12.65 -0.84
N THR A 94 -9.41 -13.72 -0.82
CA THR A 94 -8.18 -13.82 -1.63
C THR A 94 -8.40 -14.56 -2.94
N GLY A 95 -9.62 -15.06 -3.20
CA GLY A 95 -9.89 -15.94 -4.33
C GLY A 95 -9.28 -17.34 -4.15
N ALA A 96 -9.00 -18.03 -5.25
CA ALA A 96 -8.58 -19.43 -5.24
C ALA A 96 -7.12 -19.65 -4.78
N TYR A 97 -6.32 -18.59 -4.67
CA TYR A 97 -4.92 -18.66 -4.27
C TYR A 97 -4.66 -17.66 -3.13
N SER A 98 -3.60 -17.90 -2.35
CA SER A 98 -3.30 -17.02 -1.21
C SER A 98 -2.83 -15.65 -1.68
N GLY A 99 -2.11 -15.61 -2.82
CA GLY A 99 -1.47 -14.42 -3.36
C GLY A 99 -0.76 -13.60 -2.29
N ASN A 100 -0.93 -12.29 -2.37
CA ASN A 100 -0.48 -11.34 -1.35
C ASN A 100 -1.50 -11.14 -0.20
N GLY A 101 -2.46 -12.04 -0.06
CA GLY A 101 -3.51 -11.99 0.97
C GLY A 101 -2.96 -11.85 2.38
N PRO A 102 -2.09 -12.77 2.86
CA PRO A 102 -1.54 -12.72 4.21
C PRO A 102 -0.84 -11.39 4.52
N THR A 103 -0.03 -10.88 3.60
CA THR A 103 0.61 -9.56 3.73
C THR A 103 -0.42 -8.44 3.77
N THR A 104 -1.46 -8.49 2.93
CA THR A 104 -2.54 -7.50 2.89
C THR A 104 -3.29 -7.44 4.22
N VAL A 105 -3.60 -8.60 4.83
CA VAL A 105 -4.24 -8.71 6.14
C VAL A 105 -3.35 -8.14 7.25
N THR A 106 -2.05 -8.45 7.25
CA THR A 106 -1.10 -7.90 8.21
C THR A 106 -1.01 -6.37 8.11
N LEU A 107 -0.93 -5.83 6.89
CA LEU A 107 -0.92 -4.39 6.67
C LEU A 107 -2.22 -3.74 7.20
N SER A 108 -3.36 -4.39 7.03
CA SER A 108 -4.65 -3.89 7.57
C SER A 108 -4.60 -3.76 9.10
N ALA A 109 -4.03 -4.75 9.81
CA ALA A 109 -3.87 -4.70 11.27
C ALA A 109 -2.96 -3.56 11.71
N GLN A 110 -1.87 -3.30 10.98
CA GLN A 110 -0.98 -2.16 11.24
C GLN A 110 -1.72 -0.83 11.06
N LEU A 111 -2.50 -0.69 9.98
CA LEU A 111 -3.26 0.53 9.70
C LEU A 111 -4.36 0.81 10.72
N ILE A 112 -5.08 -0.23 11.20
CA ILE A 112 -6.10 -0.09 12.25
C ILE A 112 -5.51 0.45 13.56
N SER A 113 -4.25 0.12 13.83
CA SER A 113 -3.60 0.34 15.12
C SER A 113 -2.58 1.48 15.15
N GLY A 114 -2.28 2.09 14.00
CA GLY A 114 -1.12 2.98 13.88
C GLY A 114 -1.39 4.48 13.76
N LEU A 115 -2.64 4.92 13.69
CA LEU A 115 -2.97 6.35 13.57
C LEU A 115 -3.42 6.99 14.90
N TYR A 116 -4.23 6.27 15.66
CA TYR A 116 -4.85 6.76 16.89
C TYR A 116 -4.34 6.02 18.12
N ARG A 117 -4.23 6.75 19.23
CA ARG A 117 -3.90 6.24 20.56
C ARG A 117 -5.06 5.41 21.09
N ILE A 118 -4.89 4.10 21.09
CA ILE A 118 -5.89 3.14 21.58
C ILE A 118 -5.17 2.13 22.48
N PRO A 119 -5.26 2.27 23.82
CA PRO A 119 -4.43 1.48 24.73
C PRO A 119 -4.79 -0.01 24.78
N ASN A 120 -6.04 -0.37 24.44
CA ASN A 120 -6.50 -1.76 24.46
C ASN A 120 -6.97 -2.18 23.06
N LEU A 121 -6.24 -3.08 22.41
CA LEU A 121 -6.51 -3.53 21.06
C LEU A 121 -6.69 -5.04 21.00
N PHE A 122 -7.74 -5.48 20.32
CA PHE A 122 -7.94 -6.88 19.94
C PHE A 122 -8.31 -6.93 18.45
N ILE A 123 -7.47 -7.56 17.64
CA ILE A 123 -7.56 -7.50 16.18
C ILE A 123 -7.51 -8.92 15.60
N ASP A 124 -8.60 -9.32 14.95
CA ASP A 124 -8.71 -10.58 14.21
C ASP A 124 -8.73 -10.29 12.70
N GLY A 125 -7.74 -10.79 11.96
CA GLY A 125 -7.67 -10.65 10.51
C GLY A 125 -7.62 -12.01 9.81
N TYR A 126 -8.50 -12.21 8.82
CA TYR A 126 -8.59 -13.47 8.09
C TYR A 126 -8.36 -13.27 6.59
N CYS A 127 -7.59 -14.18 5.99
CA CYS A 127 -7.59 -14.42 4.54
C CYS A 127 -8.43 -15.66 4.29
N VAL A 128 -9.39 -15.59 3.38
CA VAL A 128 -10.25 -16.73 3.04
C VAL A 128 -10.15 -17.06 1.56
N TYR A 129 -10.04 -18.36 1.27
CA TYR A 129 -10.13 -18.88 -0.07
C TYR A 129 -11.59 -18.89 -0.54
N THR A 130 -11.79 -18.54 -1.80
CA THR A 130 -13.08 -18.68 -2.50
C THR A 130 -12.85 -19.22 -3.91
N ASN A 131 -13.92 -19.57 -4.64
CA ASN A 131 -13.81 -20.04 -6.03
C ASN A 131 -13.63 -18.90 -7.05
N LYS A 132 -13.35 -17.67 -6.60
CA LYS A 132 -13.09 -16.52 -7.47
C LYS A 132 -11.63 -16.47 -7.92
N MET A 133 -11.35 -15.67 -8.95
CA MET A 133 -9.98 -15.41 -9.39
C MET A 133 -9.11 -14.88 -8.23
N ASN A 134 -7.81 -15.19 -8.29
CA ASN A 134 -6.84 -14.77 -7.29
C ASN A 134 -6.88 -13.25 -7.11
N CYS A 135 -6.85 -12.76 -5.87
CA CYS A 135 -6.68 -11.35 -5.59
C CYS A 135 -5.21 -10.99 -5.36
N GLY A 136 -4.90 -9.71 -5.46
CA GLY A 136 -3.52 -9.24 -5.34
C GLY A 136 -3.41 -7.83 -4.81
N SER A 137 -2.19 -7.32 -4.91
CA SER A 137 -1.91 -5.95 -4.54
C SER A 137 -2.58 -4.98 -5.51
N MET A 138 -3.27 -4.00 -4.95
CA MET A 138 -3.69 -2.80 -5.67
C MET A 138 -3.23 -1.60 -4.83
N ARG A 139 -2.84 -0.49 -5.47
CA ARG A 139 -2.21 0.69 -4.84
C ARG A 139 -2.78 0.99 -3.46
N GLY A 140 -1.90 1.03 -2.46
CA GLY A 140 -2.29 0.92 -1.05
C GLY A 140 -2.93 -0.44 -0.74
N PRO A 141 -2.20 -1.56 -0.75
CA PRO A 141 -2.78 -2.86 -0.42
C PRO A 141 -3.39 -2.84 0.99
N SER A 142 -4.68 -3.14 1.14
CA SER A 142 -5.47 -2.98 2.39
C SER A 142 -5.82 -1.53 2.78
N GLY A 143 -5.03 -0.54 2.36
CA GLY A 143 -5.19 0.87 2.71
C GLY A 143 -6.59 1.43 2.51
N PRO A 144 -7.08 1.56 1.26
CA PRO A 144 -8.41 2.08 0.98
C PRO A 144 -9.52 1.37 1.75
N GLN A 145 -9.48 0.03 1.83
CA GLN A 145 -10.52 -0.73 2.55
C GLN A 145 -10.48 -0.47 4.06
N THR A 146 -9.28 -0.44 4.64
CA THR A 146 -9.08 -0.21 6.07
C THR A 146 -9.42 1.23 6.45
N THR A 147 -8.92 2.20 5.69
CA THR A 147 -9.17 3.63 5.92
C THR A 147 -10.65 3.94 5.80
N PHE A 148 -11.35 3.41 4.80
CA PHE A 148 -12.80 3.58 4.70
C PHE A 148 -13.51 3.07 5.96
N ALA A 149 -13.24 1.84 6.38
CA ALA A 149 -13.87 1.27 7.57
C ALA A 149 -13.53 2.04 8.86
N MET A 150 -12.27 2.41 9.06
CA MET A 150 -11.83 3.10 10.27
C MET A 150 -12.33 4.55 10.31
N GLU A 151 -12.17 5.31 9.23
CA GLU A 151 -12.47 6.75 9.24
C GLU A 151 -13.97 7.03 9.23
N SER A 152 -14.78 6.21 8.54
CA SER A 152 -16.23 6.27 8.69
C SER A 152 -16.67 5.93 10.11
N HIS A 153 -16.00 4.96 10.76
CA HIS A 153 -16.27 4.65 12.17
C HIS A 153 -15.85 5.78 13.10
N MET A 154 -14.74 6.47 12.84
CA MET A 154 -14.31 7.63 13.63
C MET A 154 -15.35 8.76 13.60
N ASP A 155 -15.93 9.07 12.43
CA ASP A 155 -17.02 10.05 12.32
C ASP A 155 -18.26 9.61 13.10
N ASN A 156 -18.66 8.34 12.97
CA ASN A 156 -19.80 7.80 13.71
C ASN A 156 -19.62 7.91 15.24
N LEU A 157 -18.40 7.66 15.74
CA LEU A 157 -18.08 7.81 17.15
C LEU A 157 -18.16 9.26 17.61
N ALA A 158 -17.56 10.19 16.84
CA ALA A 158 -17.58 11.62 17.14
C ALA A 158 -19.02 12.15 17.21
N HIS A 159 -19.84 11.85 16.19
CA HIS A 159 -21.25 12.26 16.16
C HIS A 159 -22.05 11.66 17.32
N LYS A 160 -21.82 10.40 17.68
CA LYS A 160 -22.55 9.73 18.78
C LYS A 160 -22.33 10.38 20.15
N ILE A 161 -21.19 11.03 20.36
CA ILE A 161 -20.89 11.77 21.59
C ILE A 161 -21.07 13.29 21.45
N GLY A 162 -21.52 13.77 20.28
CA GLY A 162 -21.71 15.19 20.00
C GLY A 162 -20.40 16.00 19.87
N MET A 163 -19.31 15.35 19.45
CA MET A 163 -18.00 15.99 19.24
C MET A 163 -17.76 16.26 17.75
N ASP A 164 -17.10 17.37 17.44
CA ASP A 164 -16.68 17.66 16.07
C ASP A 164 -15.66 16.59 15.58
N PRO A 165 -15.82 16.03 14.36
CA PRO A 165 -14.93 14.99 13.84
C PRO A 165 -13.45 15.36 13.73
N LEU A 166 -13.12 16.65 13.52
CA LEU A 166 -11.73 17.13 13.54
C LEU A 166 -11.18 17.08 14.96
N ASP A 167 -11.92 17.61 15.92
CA ASP A 167 -11.50 17.66 17.33
C ASP A 167 -11.34 16.25 17.91
N PHE A 168 -12.26 15.34 17.55
CA PHE A 168 -12.19 13.94 17.95
C PHE A 168 -10.90 13.27 17.47
N ARG A 169 -10.50 13.50 16.21
CA ARG A 169 -9.25 12.96 15.65
C ARG A 169 -8.03 13.61 16.29
N LEU A 170 -8.01 14.94 16.39
CA LEU A 170 -6.90 15.69 17.00
C LEU A 170 -6.66 15.29 18.46
N LYS A 171 -7.71 14.96 19.21
CA LYS A 171 -7.58 14.44 20.57
C LYS A 171 -6.89 13.08 20.61
N ASN A 172 -7.17 12.22 19.63
CA ASN A 172 -6.78 10.82 19.67
C ASN A 172 -5.57 10.46 18.81
N PHE A 173 -4.99 11.35 18.01
CA PHE A 173 -3.78 11.02 17.26
C PHE A 173 -2.61 10.58 18.16
N LEU A 174 -1.84 9.62 17.66
CA LEU A 174 -0.50 9.34 18.17
C LEU A 174 0.44 10.52 17.84
N GLU A 175 1.47 10.67 18.66
CA GLU A 175 2.49 11.72 18.57
C GLU A 175 3.90 11.11 18.47
N LYS A 176 4.87 11.96 18.15
CA LYS A 176 6.28 11.60 18.15
C LYS A 176 6.70 11.02 19.51
N GLY A 177 7.44 9.92 19.47
CA GLY A 177 7.90 9.17 20.63
C GLY A 177 6.91 8.12 21.13
N GLU A 178 5.64 8.18 20.74
CA GLU A 178 4.66 7.16 21.10
C GLU A 178 4.79 5.90 20.25
N LYS A 179 4.18 4.82 20.73
CA LYS A 179 4.13 3.53 20.05
C LYS A 179 2.79 3.32 19.36
N THR A 180 2.82 2.81 18.15
CA THR A 180 1.63 2.24 17.50
C THR A 180 1.16 1.00 18.25
N GLY A 181 -0.06 0.52 17.98
CA GLY A 181 -0.57 -0.72 18.59
C GLY A 181 0.19 -1.99 18.18
N VAL A 182 1.08 -1.92 17.19
CA VAL A 182 2.03 -2.99 16.84
C VAL A 182 3.43 -2.76 17.41
N GLY A 183 3.61 -1.76 18.28
CA GLY A 183 4.85 -1.51 19.02
C GLY A 183 5.89 -0.65 18.30
N GLN A 184 5.62 -0.15 17.09
CA GLN A 184 6.53 0.75 16.38
C GLN A 184 6.57 2.12 17.06
N THR A 185 7.77 2.57 17.46
CA THR A 185 7.98 3.94 17.94
C THR A 185 7.95 4.92 16.76
N LEU A 186 7.14 5.98 16.88
CA LEU A 186 7.03 7.03 15.88
C LEU A 186 8.16 8.05 16.06
N VAL A 187 9.09 8.11 15.11
CA VAL A 187 10.31 8.93 15.23
C VAL A 187 10.12 10.33 14.65
N ASP A 188 9.43 10.43 13.52
CA ASP A 188 9.24 11.68 12.78
C ASP A 188 7.82 11.76 12.22
N VAL A 189 6.88 12.18 13.08
CA VAL A 189 5.47 12.33 12.73
C VAL A 189 4.90 13.60 13.34
N ASP A 190 4.04 14.28 12.59
CA ASP A 190 3.19 15.36 13.09
C ASP A 190 1.80 15.31 12.43
N TYR A 191 1.01 14.32 12.82
CA TYR A 191 -0.34 14.13 12.28
C TYR A 191 -1.25 15.31 12.61
N LYS A 192 -1.10 15.91 13.79
CA LYS A 192 -1.94 17.03 14.24
C LYS A 192 -1.72 18.26 13.36
N LYS A 193 -0.48 18.62 13.08
CA LYS A 193 -0.17 19.75 12.19
C LYS A 193 -0.71 19.51 10.79
N ALA A 194 -0.41 18.35 10.18
CA ALA A 194 -0.86 18.01 8.84
C ALA A 194 -2.40 18.10 8.70
N VAL A 195 -3.13 17.55 9.68
CA VAL A 195 -4.60 17.54 9.66
C VAL A 195 -5.18 18.92 9.95
N ARG A 196 -4.59 19.71 10.87
CA ARG A 196 -5.03 21.10 11.12
C ARG A 196 -4.88 21.97 9.88
N GLU A 197 -3.71 21.94 9.25
CA GLU A 197 -3.44 22.72 8.04
C GLU A 197 -4.36 22.31 6.89
N ALA A 198 -4.59 21.00 6.71
CA ALA A 198 -5.52 20.51 5.70
C ALA A 198 -6.96 20.96 5.98
N ALA A 199 -7.41 20.88 7.23
CA ALA A 199 -8.75 21.29 7.63
C ALA A 199 -8.96 22.80 7.51
N GLU A 200 -7.95 23.60 7.84
CA GLU A 200 -7.97 25.06 7.66
C GLU A 200 -8.09 25.43 6.19
N LYS A 201 -7.21 24.89 5.33
CA LYS A 201 -7.23 25.13 3.88
C LYS A 201 -8.52 24.65 3.22
N ALA A 202 -9.10 23.57 3.74
CA ALA A 202 -10.40 23.06 3.29
C ALA A 202 -11.60 23.86 3.85
N GLY A 203 -11.37 24.87 4.69
CA GLY A 203 -12.42 25.66 5.31
C GLY A 203 -13.36 24.84 6.21
N TRP A 204 -12.83 23.85 6.94
CA TRP A 204 -13.62 22.93 7.76
C TRP A 204 -14.59 23.65 8.70
N ARG A 205 -14.18 24.76 9.31
CA ARG A 205 -15.03 25.54 10.22
C ARG A 205 -15.67 26.77 9.57
N THR A 206 -15.11 27.26 8.46
CA THR A 206 -15.48 28.56 7.86
C THR A 206 -16.46 28.43 6.70
N ILE A 207 -16.36 27.37 5.90
CA ILE A 207 -17.24 27.15 4.75
C ILE A 207 -18.53 26.50 5.24
N LYS A 208 -19.65 27.20 5.11
CA LYS A 208 -20.98 26.64 5.39
C LYS A 208 -21.40 25.72 4.25
N THR A 209 -22.00 24.59 4.57
CA THR A 209 -22.58 23.67 3.58
C THR A 209 -24.06 23.99 3.36
N GLY A 210 -24.49 24.00 2.10
CA GLY A 210 -25.90 24.16 1.72
C GLY A 210 -26.67 22.84 1.67
N LYS A 211 -27.89 22.89 1.13
CA LYS A 211 -28.72 21.70 0.89
C LYS A 211 -27.97 20.73 -0.05
N ASN A 212 -27.92 19.45 0.31
CA ASN A 212 -27.24 18.38 -0.43
C ASN A 212 -25.71 18.59 -0.61
N VAL A 213 -25.09 19.41 0.22
CA VAL A 213 -23.63 19.59 0.25
C VAL A 213 -23.12 19.07 1.59
N GLY A 214 -22.09 18.23 1.57
CA GLY A 214 -21.43 17.71 2.77
C GLY A 214 -19.94 18.01 2.76
N LYS A 215 -19.33 18.01 3.95
CA LYS A 215 -17.88 17.97 4.12
C LYS A 215 -17.52 16.68 4.85
N GLY A 216 -16.47 16.03 4.38
CA GLY A 216 -15.93 14.83 5.02
C GLY A 216 -14.43 14.97 5.19
N MET A 217 -13.89 14.26 6.16
CA MET A 217 -12.45 14.11 6.32
C MET A 217 -12.10 12.67 6.61
N ALA A 218 -10.92 12.28 6.15
CA ALA A 218 -10.33 11.00 6.45
C ALA A 218 -8.83 11.21 6.65
N CYS A 219 -8.29 10.58 7.68
CA CYS A 219 -6.87 10.60 7.96
C CYS A 219 -6.30 9.21 7.70
N ILE A 220 -5.13 9.17 7.06
CA ILE A 220 -4.44 7.93 6.74
C ILE A 220 -2.97 8.13 7.03
N PHE A 221 -2.34 7.11 7.61
CA PHE A 221 -0.89 6.94 7.49
C PHE A 221 -0.63 5.74 6.60
N TRP A 222 0.52 5.73 5.94
CA TRP A 222 0.91 4.62 5.08
C TRP A 222 2.33 4.19 5.43
N LEU A 223 2.56 2.88 5.35
CA LEU A 223 3.85 2.28 5.66
C LEU A 223 4.77 2.41 4.44
N SER A 224 5.95 2.99 4.66
CA SER A 224 7.03 3.00 3.67
C SER A 224 8.04 1.92 4.05
N GLY A 225 8.17 0.89 3.23
CA GLY A 225 9.12 -0.19 3.45
C GLY A 225 10.55 0.24 3.09
N GLY A 226 11.46 0.19 4.07
CA GLY A 226 12.90 0.32 3.85
C GLY A 226 13.54 -1.06 3.69
N TRP A 227 13.51 -1.61 2.48
CA TRP A 227 14.22 -2.86 2.16
C TRP A 227 15.59 -2.54 1.57
N SER A 228 16.53 -3.47 1.72
CA SER A 228 17.85 -3.34 1.10
C SER A 228 17.74 -3.20 -0.41
N THR A 229 18.49 -2.26 -0.96
CA THR A 229 18.61 -2.02 -2.40
C THR A 229 20.08 -1.87 -2.78
N SER A 230 20.37 -1.94 -4.06
CA SER A 230 21.71 -1.73 -4.62
C SER A 230 21.62 -0.98 -5.94
N ALA A 231 22.64 -0.16 -6.20
CA ALA A 231 22.86 0.48 -7.49
C ALA A 231 24.35 0.40 -7.85
N THR A 232 24.64 0.37 -9.14
CA THR A 232 25.99 0.49 -9.70
C THR A 232 26.02 1.75 -10.54
N VAL A 233 27.01 2.61 -10.28
CA VAL A 233 27.26 3.83 -11.02
C VAL A 233 28.60 3.67 -11.73
N ASN A 234 28.62 3.78 -13.06
CA ASN A 234 29.83 3.73 -13.86
C ASN A 234 30.04 5.09 -14.53
N ILE A 235 31.25 5.63 -14.42
CA ILE A 235 31.66 6.85 -15.13
C ILE A 235 32.46 6.41 -16.35
N ASN A 236 32.03 6.84 -17.53
CA ASN A 236 32.67 6.50 -18.80
C ASN A 236 33.78 7.50 -19.14
N GLU A 237 34.66 7.15 -20.08
CA GLU A 237 35.79 8.00 -20.51
C GLU A 237 35.34 9.34 -21.12
N ASP A 238 34.14 9.39 -21.71
CA ASP A 238 33.54 10.61 -22.27
C ASP A 238 32.87 11.50 -21.20
N GLY A 239 32.98 11.14 -19.92
CA GLY A 239 32.37 11.85 -18.80
C GLY A 239 30.88 11.55 -18.58
N THR A 240 30.27 10.70 -19.40
CA THR A 240 28.88 10.27 -19.17
C THR A 240 28.78 9.27 -18.01
N VAL A 241 27.62 9.23 -17.35
CA VAL A 241 27.39 8.39 -16.18
C VAL A 241 26.26 7.40 -16.43
N ASN A 242 26.57 6.11 -16.23
CA ASN A 242 25.62 5.00 -16.34
C ASN A 242 25.17 4.54 -14.94
N LEU A 243 23.85 4.59 -14.70
CA LEU A 243 23.21 4.05 -13.50
C LEU A 243 22.53 2.71 -13.81
N VAL A 244 22.85 1.68 -13.03
CA VAL A 244 22.16 0.39 -13.05
C VAL A 244 21.60 0.09 -11.67
N THR A 245 20.29 -0.13 -11.56
CA THR A 245 19.62 -0.54 -10.32
C THR A 245 18.56 -1.60 -10.60
N GLY A 246 18.21 -2.37 -9.58
CA GLY A 246 17.14 -3.38 -9.65
C GLY A 246 15.72 -2.80 -9.60
N ALA A 247 15.59 -1.48 -9.45
CA ALA A 247 14.30 -0.82 -9.46
C ALA A 247 13.64 -0.85 -10.84
N VAL A 248 12.32 -0.68 -10.86
CA VAL A 248 11.49 -0.73 -12.08
C VAL A 248 10.60 0.49 -12.11
N ASP A 249 10.54 1.16 -13.27
CA ASP A 249 9.65 2.29 -13.46
C ASP A 249 8.34 1.86 -14.12
N MET A 250 7.25 2.26 -13.50
CA MET A 250 5.88 1.99 -13.96
C MET A 250 5.09 3.28 -14.17
N GLY A 251 5.79 4.39 -14.42
CA GLY A 251 5.24 5.72 -14.54
C GLY A 251 5.34 6.56 -13.26
N THR A 252 6.13 6.12 -12.27
CA THR A 252 6.33 6.88 -11.02
C THR A 252 7.48 7.88 -11.13
N GLY A 253 8.30 7.80 -12.19
CA GLY A 253 9.46 8.68 -12.39
C GLY A 253 10.67 8.30 -11.54
N TYR A 254 10.67 7.10 -10.94
CA TYR A 254 11.76 6.65 -10.07
C TYR A 254 13.08 6.50 -10.85
N LEU A 255 13.08 5.74 -11.95
CA LEU A 255 14.31 5.46 -12.70
C LEU A 255 14.73 6.60 -13.61
N TYR A 256 13.78 7.39 -14.08
CA TYR A 256 14.02 8.40 -15.11
C TYR A 256 14.13 9.82 -14.55
N THR A 257 13.77 10.04 -13.29
CA THR A 257 13.80 11.39 -12.69
C THR A 257 14.47 11.34 -11.32
N SER A 258 13.87 10.66 -10.33
CA SER A 258 14.32 10.79 -8.94
C SER A 258 15.72 10.25 -8.70
N VAL A 259 16.04 9.01 -9.11
CA VAL A 259 17.38 8.46 -8.88
C VAL A 259 18.45 9.14 -9.72
N PRO A 260 18.23 9.45 -11.02
CA PRO A 260 19.18 10.26 -11.77
C PRO A 260 19.47 11.62 -11.14
N GLN A 261 18.47 12.32 -10.58
CA GLN A 261 18.69 13.58 -9.86
C GLN A 261 19.54 13.40 -8.62
N ILE A 262 19.36 12.33 -7.86
CA ILE A 262 20.21 12.00 -6.71
C ILE A 262 21.65 11.75 -7.17
N VAL A 263 21.84 10.91 -8.19
CA VAL A 263 23.18 10.62 -8.73
C VAL A 263 23.85 11.89 -9.26
N ALA A 264 23.12 12.74 -9.99
CA ALA A 264 23.63 14.00 -10.50
C ALA A 264 24.03 14.95 -9.36
N HIS A 265 23.20 15.08 -8.32
CA HIS A 265 23.50 15.88 -7.14
C HIS A 265 24.78 15.40 -6.43
N GLU A 266 24.89 14.10 -6.15
CA GLU A 266 26.05 13.53 -5.45
C GLU A 266 27.35 13.62 -6.28
N LEU A 267 27.26 13.64 -7.61
CA LEU A 267 28.41 13.77 -8.51
C LEU A 267 28.67 15.21 -8.97
N GLY A 268 27.85 16.18 -8.57
CA GLY A 268 27.97 17.58 -9.01
C GLY A 268 27.70 17.79 -10.51
N LEU A 269 26.90 16.90 -11.12
CA LEU A 269 26.50 16.95 -12.53
C LEU A 269 25.20 17.75 -12.70
N ARG A 270 24.98 18.26 -13.92
CA ARG A 270 23.74 18.97 -14.30
C ARG A 270 22.84 18.10 -15.16
#